data_AF-A0A2E7CZK0-F1
#
_entry.id   AF-A0A2E7CZK0-F1
#
_cell.length_a   1.000
_cell.length_b   1.000
_cell.length_c   1.000
_cell.angle_alpha   90.00
_cell.angle_beta   90.00
_cell.angle_gamma   90.00
#
_symmetry.space_group_name_H-M   'P 1'
#
loop_
_entity.id
_entity.type
_entity.pdbx_description
1 polymer ?
#
loop_
_entity_poly.entity_id
_entity_poly.type
_entity_poly.pdbx_seq_one_letter_code
_entity_poly.pdbx_strand_id
1 'polypeptide(L)'
;MKLDPSWLDAAIDSDDWKVVHILVKPKHKGSKEYLTAKIDQMLSRSGDPGYEVAEVLETMNRTQHAQTIDYYPKALEKHGKKKSRYHYAWWLLHMMPDLSKSAVPRIEALLPSLNESVVDQVIPYLERLKEE
;
A
#
# COMPACT_ATOMS: atom_id res chain seq x y z
N MET A 1 27.11 1.03 9.79
CA MET A 1 27.11 2.32 9.07
C MET A 1 25.84 3.07 9.44
N LYS A 2 25.93 4.31 9.94
CA LYS A 2 24.75 5.13 10.29
C LYS A 2 24.55 6.15 9.17
N LEU A 3 23.48 5.99 8.39
CA LEU A 3 23.11 6.95 7.34
C LEU A 3 22.69 8.27 7.97
N ASP A 4 23.09 9.38 7.35
CA ASP A 4 22.70 10.73 7.76
C ASP A 4 21.19 10.91 7.54
N PRO A 5 20.41 11.30 8.57
CA PRO A 5 18.98 11.54 8.43
C PRO A 5 18.59 12.55 7.34
N SER A 6 19.46 13.50 7.01
CA SER A 6 19.23 14.51 5.96
C SER A 6 19.05 13.92 4.55
N TRP A 7 19.49 12.69 4.32
CA TRP A 7 19.33 12.02 3.03
C TRP A 7 17.87 11.70 2.73
N LEU A 8 17.06 11.47 3.77
CA LEU A 8 15.62 11.26 3.60
C LEU A 8 14.92 12.55 3.17
N ASP A 9 15.29 13.68 3.77
CA ASP A 9 14.75 14.99 3.39
C ASP A 9 15.14 15.35 1.95
N ALA A 10 16.40 15.14 1.57
CA ALA A 10 16.86 15.34 0.19
C ALA A 10 16.12 14.44 -0.82
N ALA A 11 15.81 13.19 -0.45
CA ALA A 11 15.04 12.28 -1.29
C ALA A 11 13.58 12.74 -1.44
N ILE A 12 12.97 13.27 -0.37
CA ILE A 12 11.63 13.87 -0.41
C ILE A 12 11.62 15.09 -1.32
N ASP A 13 12.59 16.00 -1.16
CA ASP A 13 12.70 17.24 -1.93
C ASP A 13 12.90 17.00 -3.43
N SER A 14 13.53 15.88 -3.79
CA SER A 14 13.77 15.46 -5.18
C SER A 14 12.69 14.54 -5.76
N ASP A 15 11.63 14.25 -5.00
CA ASP A 15 10.58 13.28 -5.34
C ASP A 15 11.11 11.86 -5.70
N ASP A 16 12.25 11.46 -5.13
CA ASP A 16 12.82 10.13 -5.30
C ASP A 16 12.18 9.13 -4.32
N TRP A 17 10.97 8.70 -4.66
CA TRP A 17 10.19 7.80 -3.81
C TRP A 17 10.89 6.46 -3.55
N LYS A 18 11.76 5.99 -4.45
CA LYS A 18 12.49 4.72 -4.27
C LYS A 18 13.51 4.86 -3.17
N VAL A 19 14.24 5.99 -3.15
CA VAL A 19 15.15 6.30 -2.06
C VAL A 19 14.37 6.52 -0.75
N VAL A 20 13.20 7.19 -0.80
CA VAL A 20 12.32 7.30 0.38
C VAL A 20 11.90 5.92 0.90
N HIS A 21 11.47 5.01 0.03
CA HIS A 21 11.10 3.64 0.38
C HIS A 21 12.25 2.93 1.12
N ILE A 22 13.49 3.07 0.63
CA ILE A 22 14.68 2.45 1.25
C ILE A 22 15.03 3.10 2.60
N LEU A 23 15.03 4.44 2.67
CA LEU A 23 15.59 5.19 3.79
C LEU A 23 14.62 5.42 4.94
N VAL A 24 13.31 5.41 4.68
CA VAL A 24 12.33 5.84 5.66
C VAL A 24 12.30 4.94 6.88
N LYS A 25 12.19 5.59 8.04
CA LYS A 25 12.03 4.97 9.36
C LYS A 25 10.73 5.45 10.00
N PRO A 26 10.17 4.67 10.94
CA PRO A 26 9.00 5.11 11.70
C PRO A 26 9.23 6.49 12.34
N LYS A 27 8.15 7.28 12.43
CA LYS A 27 8.11 8.60 13.10
C LYS A 27 8.83 9.77 12.38
N HIS A 28 9.32 9.59 11.15
CA HIS A 28 9.81 10.74 10.35
C HIS A 28 8.63 11.60 9.83
N LYS A 29 8.53 12.86 10.28
CA LYS A 29 7.35 13.71 9.98
C LYS A 29 7.18 13.96 8.48
N GLY A 30 8.23 14.41 7.78
CA GLY A 30 8.16 14.72 6.34
C GLY A 30 7.78 13.53 5.47
N SER A 31 8.12 12.31 5.91
CA SER A 31 7.81 11.10 5.15
C SER A 31 6.31 10.77 5.12
N LYS A 32 5.56 11.13 6.16
CA LYS A 32 4.12 10.85 6.21
C LYS A 32 3.38 11.67 5.17
N GLU A 33 3.62 12.97 5.17
CA GLU A 33 3.02 13.91 4.21
C GLU A 33 3.41 13.52 2.77
N TYR A 34 4.68 13.20 2.56
CA TYR A 34 5.18 12.71 1.28
C TYR A 34 4.47 11.43 0.80
N LEU A 35 4.41 10.39 1.64
CA LEU A 35 3.80 9.10 1.26
C LEU A 35 2.31 9.23 0.96
N THR A 36 1.56 10.03 1.73
CA THR A 36 0.15 10.34 1.45
C THR A 36 -0.01 11.03 0.10
N ALA A 37 0.77 12.09 -0.16
CA ALA A 37 0.73 12.78 -1.45
C ALA A 37 1.09 11.86 -2.62
N LYS A 38 2.08 10.98 -2.43
CA LYS A 38 2.53 10.04 -3.45
C LYS A 38 1.47 9.00 -3.79
N ILE A 39 0.83 8.40 -2.78
CA ILE A 39 -0.21 7.39 -3.01
C ILE A 39 -1.46 8.01 -3.63
N ASP A 40 -1.85 9.23 -3.23
CA ASP A 40 -2.94 9.98 -3.89
C ASP A 40 -2.63 10.23 -5.36
N GLN A 41 -1.41 10.69 -5.66
CA GLN A 41 -0.96 10.91 -7.02
C GLN A 41 -1.02 9.61 -7.85
N MET A 42 -0.54 8.49 -7.32
CA MET A 42 -0.54 7.20 -8.04
C MET A 42 -1.96 6.66 -8.24
N LEU A 43 -2.83 6.78 -7.23
CA LEU A 43 -4.21 6.29 -7.30
C LEU A 43 -5.11 7.19 -8.15
N SER A 44 -4.77 8.46 -8.37
CA SER A 44 -5.51 9.35 -9.29
C SER A 44 -5.21 9.09 -10.78
N ARG A 45 -4.07 8.47 -11.11
CA ARG A 45 -3.70 8.16 -12.51
C ARG A 45 -4.74 7.25 -13.16
N SER A 46 -5.15 7.58 -14.39
CA SER A 46 -5.89 6.65 -15.24
C SER A 46 -5.00 5.47 -15.63
N GLY A 47 -5.55 4.26 -15.65
CA GLY A 47 -4.80 3.07 -16.05
C GLY A 47 -4.47 2.13 -14.89
N ASP A 48 -3.55 1.20 -15.12
CA ASP A 48 -3.03 0.29 -14.10
C ASP A 48 -2.10 1.09 -13.17
N PRO A 49 -2.28 1.04 -11.83
CA PRO A 49 -1.42 1.77 -10.91
C PRO A 49 0.05 1.32 -10.89
N GLY A 50 0.36 0.14 -11.45
CA GLY A 50 1.70 -0.42 -11.42
C GLY A 50 2.06 -1.06 -10.07
N TYR A 51 3.27 -1.60 -9.98
CA TYR A 51 3.77 -2.24 -8.75
C TYR A 51 4.17 -1.22 -7.68
N GLU A 52 4.45 0.02 -8.10
CA GLU A 52 4.90 1.10 -7.24
C GLU A 52 3.86 1.46 -6.16
N VAL A 53 2.56 1.25 -6.44
CA VAL A 53 1.51 1.41 -5.43
C VAL A 53 1.68 0.42 -4.28
N ALA A 54 2.06 -0.83 -4.56
CA ALA A 54 2.30 -1.81 -3.51
C ALA A 54 3.53 -1.43 -2.67
N GLU A 55 4.62 -0.99 -3.30
CA GLU A 55 5.83 -0.56 -2.57
C GLU A 55 5.57 0.67 -1.69
N VAL A 56 4.79 1.65 -2.16
CA VAL A 56 4.40 2.81 -1.35
C VAL A 56 3.52 2.37 -0.17
N LEU A 57 2.53 1.51 -0.39
CA LEU A 57 1.69 0.98 0.68
C LEU A 57 2.48 0.13 1.69
N GLU A 58 3.44 -0.66 1.24
CA GLU A 58 4.34 -1.43 2.10
C GLU A 58 5.15 -0.49 2.99
N THR A 59 5.65 0.59 2.40
CA THR A 59 6.34 1.66 3.12
C THR A 59 5.46 2.29 4.18
N MET A 60 4.21 2.62 3.83
CA MET A 60 3.22 3.16 4.75
C MET A 60 2.91 2.17 5.87
N ASN A 61 2.76 0.88 5.58
CA ASN A 61 2.51 -0.15 6.58
C ASN A 61 3.70 -0.31 7.54
N ARG A 62 4.91 -0.49 7.00
CA ARG A 62 6.17 -0.62 7.77
C ARG A 62 6.45 0.58 8.67
N THR A 63 6.01 1.77 8.27
CA THR A 63 6.18 3.01 9.06
C THR A 63 4.99 3.31 9.97
N GLN A 64 4.01 2.40 10.06
CA GLN A 64 2.79 2.51 10.85
C GLN A 64 2.00 3.78 10.51
N HIS A 65 1.89 4.08 9.21
CA HIS A 65 1.12 5.20 8.72
C HIS A 65 -0.37 4.96 8.97
N ALA A 66 -1.04 5.87 9.69
CA ALA A 66 -2.43 5.67 10.09
C ALA A 66 -3.39 5.49 8.89
N GLN A 67 -3.10 6.17 7.76
CA GLN A 67 -3.95 6.10 6.57
C GLN A 67 -3.74 4.84 5.72
N THR A 68 -2.83 3.92 6.07
CA THR A 68 -2.65 2.66 5.30
C THR A 68 -3.98 1.89 5.19
N ILE A 69 -4.79 1.89 6.25
CA ILE A 69 -6.12 1.25 6.27
C ILE A 69 -7.15 1.92 5.35
N ASP A 70 -6.91 3.17 4.95
CA ASP A 70 -7.76 3.90 4.02
C ASP A 70 -7.30 3.68 2.58
N TYR A 71 -5.99 3.61 2.34
CA TYR A 71 -5.41 3.51 1.00
C TYR A 71 -5.31 2.08 0.47
N TYR A 72 -5.03 1.11 1.34
CA TYR A 72 -4.91 -0.28 0.94
C TYR A 72 -6.20 -0.81 0.28
N PRO A 73 -7.41 -0.62 0.86
CA PRO A 73 -8.66 -1.05 0.22
C PRO A 73 -8.89 -0.38 -1.15
N LYS A 74 -8.55 0.91 -1.29
CA LYS A 74 -8.68 1.65 -2.57
C LYS A 74 -7.75 1.08 -3.65
N ALA A 75 -6.52 0.73 -3.28
CA ALA A 75 -5.59 0.08 -4.20
C ALA A 75 -6.09 -1.30 -4.60
N LEU A 76 -6.55 -2.11 -3.64
CA LEU A 76 -7.12 -3.43 -3.89
C LEU A 76 -8.33 -3.35 -4.82
N GLU A 77 -9.24 -2.40 -4.61
CA GLU A 77 -10.39 -2.16 -5.47
C GLU A 77 -9.95 -1.77 -6.90
N LYS A 78 -8.99 -0.85 -7.02
CA LYS A 78 -8.49 -0.36 -8.32
C LYS A 78 -7.80 -1.46 -9.13
N HIS A 79 -7.03 -2.33 -8.48
CA HIS A 79 -6.40 -3.49 -9.14
C HIS A 79 -7.39 -4.63 -9.38
N GLY A 80 -8.26 -4.91 -8.41
CA GLY A 80 -9.17 -6.06 -8.41
C GLY A 80 -10.34 -5.94 -9.39
N LYS A 81 -10.75 -4.72 -9.77
CA LYS A 81 -11.78 -4.48 -10.80
C LYS A 81 -11.28 -4.71 -12.22
N LYS A 82 -9.98 -4.59 -12.47
CA LYS A 82 -9.42 -4.75 -13.81
C LYS A 82 -8.99 -6.20 -14.01
N LYS A 83 -9.23 -6.73 -15.22
CA LYS A 83 -8.50 -7.89 -15.73
C LYS A 83 -7.05 -7.45 -16.02
N SER A 84 -6.30 -7.09 -14.98
CA SER A 84 -4.89 -6.74 -15.16
C SER A 84 -4.17 -7.99 -15.66
N ARG A 85 -3.38 -7.84 -16.71
CA ARG A 85 -2.50 -8.90 -17.23
C ARG A 85 -1.34 -9.20 -16.27
N TYR A 86 -1.18 -8.39 -15.23
CA TYR A 86 -0.03 -8.41 -14.33
C TYR A 86 -0.44 -8.71 -12.89
N HIS A 87 0.42 -9.47 -12.21
CA HIS A 87 0.23 -10.01 -10.86
C HIS A 87 0.28 -8.95 -9.73
N TYR A 88 -0.04 -7.68 -9.96
CA TYR A 88 0.10 -6.66 -8.90
C TYR A 88 -0.84 -6.87 -7.71
N ALA A 89 -1.96 -7.57 -7.95
CA ALA A 89 -2.80 -8.09 -6.87
C ALA A 89 -2.02 -9.01 -5.93
N TRP A 90 -1.09 -9.83 -6.45
CA TRP A 90 -0.29 -10.76 -5.64
C TRP A 90 0.49 -10.04 -4.54
N TRP A 91 1.16 -8.92 -4.84
CA TRP A 91 1.92 -8.18 -3.82
C TRP A 91 1.00 -7.60 -2.75
N LEU A 92 -0.09 -6.93 -3.16
CA LEU A 92 -1.07 -6.40 -2.22
C LEU A 92 -1.59 -7.49 -1.28
N LEU A 93 -1.97 -8.64 -1.85
CA LEU A 93 -2.45 -9.80 -1.09
C LEU A 93 -1.44 -10.27 -0.03
N HIS A 94 -0.15 -10.35 -0.37
CA HIS A 94 0.89 -10.78 0.58
C HIS A 94 1.11 -9.81 1.73
N MET A 95 0.79 -8.52 1.55
CA MET A 95 0.87 -7.53 2.61
C MET A 95 -0.36 -7.53 3.54
N MET A 96 -1.47 -8.15 3.12
CA MET A 96 -2.73 -8.10 3.86
C MET A 96 -2.63 -8.61 5.30
N PRO A 97 -1.91 -9.72 5.60
CA PRO A 97 -1.76 -10.19 6.97
C PRO A 97 -1.06 -9.17 7.89
N ASP A 98 -0.15 -8.36 7.35
CA ASP A 98 0.60 -7.36 8.12
C ASP A 98 -0.17 -6.07 8.39
N LEU A 99 -1.42 -5.96 7.90
CA LEU A 99 -2.26 -4.79 8.14
C LEU A 99 -2.80 -4.77 9.57
N SER A 100 -3.29 -3.61 10.00
CA SER A 100 -4.08 -3.55 11.22
C SER A 100 -5.39 -4.34 11.05
N LYS A 101 -5.80 -5.12 12.07
CA LYS A 101 -7.12 -5.77 12.13
C LYS A 101 -8.29 -4.81 11.89
N SER A 102 -8.11 -3.52 12.16
CA SER A 102 -9.10 -2.49 11.85
C SER A 102 -9.42 -2.36 10.35
N ALA A 103 -8.58 -2.91 9.47
CA ALA A 103 -8.82 -2.98 8.03
C ALA A 103 -9.82 -4.06 7.63
N VAL A 104 -10.04 -5.10 8.47
CA VAL A 104 -10.89 -6.26 8.12
C VAL A 104 -12.28 -5.84 7.63
N PRO A 105 -13.06 -5.01 8.36
CA PRO A 105 -14.42 -4.67 7.93
C PRO A 105 -14.45 -3.93 6.58
N ARG A 106 -13.39 -3.17 6.28
CA ARG A 106 -13.27 -2.40 5.04
C ARG A 106 -12.96 -3.31 3.85
N ILE A 107 -12.11 -4.32 4.05
CA ILE A 107 -11.78 -5.31 3.02
C ILE A 107 -13.01 -6.20 2.75
N GLU A 108 -13.71 -6.65 3.79
CA GLU A 108 -14.96 -7.42 3.64
C GLU A 108 -16.02 -6.68 2.84
N ALA A 109 -16.20 -5.38 3.12
CA ALA A 109 -17.14 -4.54 2.38
C ALA A 109 -16.78 -4.39 0.89
N LEU A 110 -15.52 -4.60 0.51
CA LEU A 110 -15.08 -4.52 -0.89
C LEU A 110 -15.30 -5.81 -1.67
N LEU A 111 -15.36 -6.97 -1.02
CA LEU A 111 -15.43 -8.28 -1.70
C LEU A 111 -16.53 -8.34 -2.79
N PRO A 112 -17.75 -7.82 -2.57
CA PRO A 112 -18.80 -7.86 -3.59
C PRO A 112 -18.49 -7.04 -4.85
N SER A 113 -17.54 -6.09 -4.77
CA SER A 113 -17.15 -5.22 -5.88
C SER A 113 -15.97 -5.73 -6.70
N LEU A 114 -15.32 -6.80 -6.23
CA LEU A 114 -14.16 -7.40 -6.88
C LEU A 114 -14.59 -8.50 -7.86
N ASN A 115 -13.71 -8.83 -8.80
CA ASN A 115 -13.92 -10.01 -9.65
C ASN A 115 -13.80 -11.29 -8.81
N GLU A 116 -14.62 -12.30 -9.12
CA GLU A 116 -14.65 -13.59 -8.40
C GLU A 116 -13.25 -14.21 -8.22
N SER A 117 -12.45 -14.26 -9.28
CA SER A 117 -11.09 -14.79 -9.21
C SER A 117 -10.16 -14.01 -8.27
N VAL A 118 -10.46 -12.73 -8.01
CA VAL A 118 -9.72 -11.89 -7.05
C VAL A 118 -10.24 -12.13 -5.65
N VAL A 119 -11.56 -12.30 -5.48
CA VAL A 119 -12.17 -12.68 -4.19
C VAL A 119 -11.56 -13.99 -3.69
N ASP A 120 -11.46 -15.01 -4.55
CA ASP A 120 -10.86 -16.31 -4.20
C ASP A 120 -9.40 -16.17 -3.73
N GLN A 121 -8.66 -15.21 -4.30
CA GLN A 121 -7.29 -14.92 -3.89
C GLN A 121 -7.23 -14.08 -2.61
N VAL A 122 -8.21 -13.22 -2.33
CA VAL A 122 -8.27 -12.37 -1.13
C VAL A 122 -8.59 -13.18 0.12
N ILE A 123 -9.54 -14.12 0.02
CA ILE A 123 -10.08 -14.85 1.19
C ILE A 123 -8.97 -15.45 2.07
N PRO A 124 -7.99 -16.21 1.55
CA PRO A 124 -6.97 -16.83 2.40
C PRO A 124 -6.12 -15.82 3.19
N TYR A 125 -5.82 -14.65 2.62
CA TYR A 125 -5.03 -13.63 3.32
C TYR A 125 -5.87 -12.83 4.31
N LEU A 126 -7.16 -12.62 4.01
CA LEU A 126 -8.09 -11.97 4.92
C LEU A 126 -8.36 -12.83 6.15
N GLU A 127 -8.44 -14.16 5.99
CA GLU A 127 -8.53 -15.11 7.10
C GLU A 127 -7.30 -15.01 8.01
N ARG A 128 -6.09 -14.99 7.44
CA ARG A 128 -4.85 -14.80 8.21
C ARG A 128 -4.83 -13.47 8.99
N LEU A 129 -5.24 -12.37 8.35
CA LEU A 129 -5.34 -11.06 9.02
C LEU A 129 -6.30 -11.09 10.24
N LYS A 130 -7.36 -11.91 10.21
CA LYS A 130 -8.28 -12.05 11.34
C LYS A 130 -7.65 -12.81 12.51
N GLU A 131 -6.83 -13.81 12.21
CA GLU A 131 -6.19 -14.70 13.19
C GLU A 131 -5.07 -14.02 13.98
N GLU A 132 -4.26 -13.16 13.35
CA GLU A 132 -3.05 -12.51 13.94
C GLU A 132 -3.37 -11.34 14.87
#